data_AF-A0A920BI55-F1
#
_entry.id   AF-A0A920BI55-F1
#
_cell.length_a   1.000
_cell.length_b   1.000
_cell.length_c   1.000
_cell.angle_alpha   90.00
_cell.angle_beta   90.00
_cell.angle_gamma   90.00
#
_symmetry.space_group_name_H-M   'P 1'
#
loop_
_entity.id
_entity.type
_entity.pdbx_description
1 polymer ?
#
loop_
_entity_poly.entity_id
_entity_poly.type
_entity_poly.pdbx_seq_one_letter_code
_entity_poly.pdbx_strand_id
1 'polypeptide(L)'
;MEEIKNGVSRKLFGLQTEGRRPPRTGQLIVKDGKLLGEVTSGNYSPTLECGIAIALLDPKVSLGEKVTIQGRRNEEEATIVKLPFYTAQENS
;
A
#
# COMPACT_ATOMS: atom_id res chain seq x y z
N MET A 1 12.91 16.27 26.36
CA MET A 1 11.86 16.04 25.34
C MET A 1 12.53 16.24 23.99
N GLU A 2 13.31 15.25 23.57
CA GLU A 2 14.23 15.35 22.44
C GLU A 2 13.89 14.25 21.42
N GLU A 3 12.76 14.37 20.73
CA GLU A 3 12.29 13.32 19.81
C GLU A 3 11.60 13.86 18.55
N ILE A 4 12.08 14.97 17.96
CA ILE A 4 11.60 15.39 16.63
C ILE A 4 12.79 15.82 15.75
N LYS A 5 13.73 14.90 15.50
CA LYS A 5 14.79 15.08 14.48
C LYS A 5 15.12 13.86 13.63
N ASN A 6 14.37 12.77 13.78
CA ASN A 6 14.41 11.66 12.83
C ASN A 6 13.12 11.73 12.02
N GLY A 7 13.23 12.01 10.73
CA GLY A 7 12.07 12.06 9.83
C GLY A 7 11.18 10.82 9.97
N VAL A 8 9.90 10.95 9.62
CA VAL A 8 8.90 9.88 9.82
C VAL A 8 9.42 8.57 9.21
N SER A 9 9.64 7.55 10.04
CA SER A 9 10.25 6.28 9.60
C SER A 9 9.39 5.54 8.59
N ARG A 10 8.07 5.78 8.59
CA ARG A 10 7.10 5.25 7.63
C ARG A 10 5.96 6.25 7.38
N LYS A 11 5.42 6.24 6.17
CA LYS A 11 4.28 7.07 5.76
C LYS A 11 3.14 6.18 5.24
N LEU A 12 1.91 6.65 5.37
CA LEU A 12 0.73 5.95 4.84
C LEU A 12 0.62 6.14 3.32
N PHE A 13 0.43 5.03 2.62
CA PHE A 13 0.16 4.98 1.19
C PHE A 13 -1.00 4.04 0.92
N GLY A 14 -1.63 4.21 -0.24
CA GLY A 14 -2.55 3.24 -0.79
C GLY A 14 -1.83 2.21 -1.65
N LEU A 15 -2.40 1.01 -1.73
CA LEU A 15 -2.02 -0.04 -2.65
C LEU A 15 -3.25 -0.49 -3.43
N GLN A 16 -3.06 -0.75 -4.71
CA GLN A 16 -4.04 -1.38 -5.58
C GLN A 16 -3.44 -2.67 -6.11
N THR A 17 -4.08 -3.81 -5.87
CA THR A 17 -3.59 -5.09 -6.39
C THR A 17 -4.05 -5.33 -7.83
N GLU A 18 -3.31 -6.17 -8.55
CA GLU A 18 -3.70 -6.63 -9.90
C GLU A 18 -4.84 -7.67 -9.83
N GLY A 19 -5.07 -8.27 -8.65
CA GLY A 19 -6.06 -9.31 -8.42
C GLY A 19 -7.31 -8.83 -7.68
N ARG A 20 -8.30 -9.74 -7.56
CA ARG A 20 -9.53 -9.50 -6.78
C ARG A 20 -9.40 -9.87 -5.29
N ARG A 21 -8.27 -10.45 -4.88
CA ARG A 21 -8.10 -10.90 -3.50
C ARG A 21 -7.76 -9.68 -2.63
N PRO A 22 -8.47 -9.46 -1.52
CA PRO A 22 -8.15 -8.37 -0.61
C PRO A 22 -6.82 -8.66 0.11
N PRO A 23 -5.87 -7.72 0.11
CA PRO A 23 -4.72 -7.80 0.99
C PRO A 23 -5.17 -7.81 2.46
N ARG A 24 -4.39 -8.47 3.30
CA ARG A 24 -4.64 -8.67 4.73
C ARG A 24 -3.61 -7.92 5.55
N THR A 25 -4.05 -7.42 6.70
CA THR A 25 -3.18 -6.81 7.70
C THR A 25 -2.00 -7.72 8.05
N GLY A 26 -0.82 -7.11 8.17
CA GLY A 26 0.43 -7.80 8.50
C GLY A 26 1.15 -8.45 7.31
N GLN A 27 0.61 -8.38 6.10
CA GLN A 27 1.37 -8.77 4.90
C GLN A 27 2.50 -7.77 4.64
N LEU A 28 3.68 -8.30 4.32
CA LEU A 28 4.87 -7.50 4.04
C LEU A 28 4.84 -7.01 2.58
N ILE A 29 5.34 -5.80 2.37
CA ILE A 29 5.47 -5.21 1.04
C ILE A 29 6.95 -5.17 0.71
N VAL A 30 7.31 -5.84 -0.38
CA VAL A 30 8.69 -5.99 -0.81
C VAL A 30 8.86 -5.54 -2.25
N LYS A 31 10.06 -5.09 -2.57
CA LYS A 31 10.50 -4.83 -3.94
C LYS A 31 11.99 -5.11 -4.06
N ASP A 32 12.40 -5.82 -5.11
CA ASP A 32 13.80 -6.15 -5.36
C ASP A 32 14.50 -6.78 -4.14
N GLY A 33 13.77 -7.63 -3.39
CA GLY A 33 14.25 -8.28 -2.17
C GLY A 33 14.34 -7.37 -0.94
N LYS A 34 13.93 -6.10 -1.03
CA LYS A 34 13.91 -5.15 0.10
C LYS A 34 12.53 -5.03 0.70
N LEU A 35 12.47 -5.07 2.03
CA LEU A 35 11.25 -4.75 2.78
C LEU A 35 10.98 -3.24 2.71
N LEU A 36 9.85 -2.87 2.12
CA LEU A 36 9.39 -1.48 2.03
C LEU A 36 8.42 -1.12 3.16
N GLY A 37 7.70 -2.10 3.71
CA GLY A 37 6.72 -1.85 4.75
C GLY A 37 5.72 -2.97 4.93
N GLU A 38 4.53 -2.63 5.45
CA GLU A 38 3.47 -3.61 5.74
C GLU A 38 2.06 -3.06 5.50
N VAL A 39 1.14 -3.96 5.19
CA VAL A 39 -0.30 -3.67 5.08
C VAL A 39 -0.91 -3.48 6.46
N THR A 40 -1.59 -2.36 6.68
CA THR A 40 -2.34 -2.09 7.91
C THR A 40 -3.80 -2.51 7.80
N SER A 41 -4.41 -2.32 6.63
CA SER A 41 -5.80 -2.72 6.36
C SER A 41 -5.99 -2.95 4.86
N GLY A 42 -6.91 -3.83 4.49
CA GLY A 42 -7.23 -4.09 3.09
C GLY A 42 -8.63 -4.64 2.90
N ASN A 43 -9.18 -4.41 1.71
CA ASN A 43 -10.52 -4.85 1.31
C ASN A 43 -10.58 -5.04 -0.21
N TYR A 44 -11.66 -5.65 -0.70
CA TYR A 44 -12.00 -5.66 -2.11
C TYR A 44 -12.80 -4.40 -2.44
N SER A 45 -12.41 -3.70 -3.51
CA SER A 45 -13.15 -2.56 -4.04
C SER A 45 -14.05 -3.04 -5.19
N PRO A 46 -15.38 -3.05 -5.04
CA PRO A 46 -16.27 -3.39 -6.16
C PRO A 46 -16.22 -2.36 -7.29
N THR A 47 -15.89 -1.10 -6.96
CA THR A 47 -15.79 0.00 -7.94
C THR A 47 -14.54 -0.12 -8.81
N LEU A 48 -13.42 -0.55 -8.23
CA LEU A 48 -12.14 -0.72 -8.94
C LEU A 48 -11.93 -2.18 -9.41
N GLU A 49 -12.85 -3.08 -9.07
CA GLU A 49 -12.81 -4.52 -9.33
C GLU A 49 -11.51 -5.22 -8.91
N CYS A 50 -10.85 -4.71 -7.86
CA CYS A 50 -9.55 -5.18 -7.40
C CYS A 50 -9.40 -5.12 -5.87
N GLY A 51 -8.35 -5.73 -5.34
CA GLY A 51 -7.92 -5.52 -3.96
C GLY A 51 -7.37 -4.10 -3.75
N ILE A 52 -7.70 -3.50 -2.62
CA ILE A 52 -7.12 -2.23 -2.17
C ILE A 52 -6.64 -2.36 -0.73
N ALA A 53 -5.57 -1.64 -0.38
CA ALA A 53 -5.01 -1.69 0.97
C ALA A 53 -4.29 -0.41 1.38
N ILE A 54 -4.41 -0.06 2.65
CA ILE A 54 -3.58 0.97 3.28
C ILE A 54 -2.33 0.29 3.85
N ALA A 55 -1.19 0.93 3.65
CA ALA A 55 0.09 0.41 4.10
C ALA A 55 0.97 1.51 4.69
N LEU A 56 1.80 1.13 5.68
CA LEU A 56 2.89 1.94 6.19
C LEU A 56 4.17 1.57 5.44
N LEU A 57 4.66 2.47 4.59
CA LEU A 57 5.83 2.25 3.73
C LEU A 57 6.97 3.23 4.03
N ASP A 58 8.18 2.87 3.60
CA ASP A 58 9.33 3.78 3.54
C ASP A 58 8.93 5.07 2.77
N PRO A 59 9.20 6.27 3.32
CA PRO A 59 8.83 7.52 2.66
C PRO A 59 9.51 7.76 1.30
N LYS A 60 10.54 6.99 0.93
CA LYS A 60 11.26 7.07 -0.35
C LYS A 60 10.57 6.34 -1.50
N VAL A 61 9.51 5.57 -1.24
CA VAL A 61 8.75 4.90 -2.30
C VAL A 61 8.05 5.91 -3.20
N SER A 62 7.90 5.57 -4.48
CA SER A 62 7.23 6.42 -5.46
C SER A 62 5.80 5.97 -5.74
N LEU A 63 4.92 6.92 -6.06
CA LEU A 63 3.59 6.60 -6.59
C LEU A 63 3.71 5.98 -7.98
N GLY A 64 2.84 5.03 -8.30
CA GLY A 64 2.88 4.25 -9.55
C GLY A 64 3.89 3.11 -9.54
N GLU A 65 4.65 2.95 -8.46
CA GLU A 65 5.65 1.90 -8.33
C GLU A 65 4.98 0.53 -8.10
N LYS A 66 5.41 -0.49 -8.86
CA LYS A 66 5.01 -1.88 -8.66
C LYS A 66 5.79 -2.50 -7.50
N VAL A 67 5.07 -3.19 -6.62
CA VAL A 67 5.57 -3.87 -5.43
C VAL A 67 4.89 -5.22 -5.28
N THR A 68 5.50 -6.09 -4.47
CA THR A 68 4.96 -7.41 -4.18
C THR A 68 4.45 -7.45 -2.75
N ILE A 69 3.19 -7.84 -2.57
CA ILE A 69 2.60 -8.15 -1.27
C ILE A 69 2.87 -9.63 -0.97
N GLN A 70 3.69 -9.90 0.03
CA GLN A 70 3.99 -11.26 0.46
C GLN A 70 2.93 -11.78 1.41
N GLY A 71 2.16 -12.76 0.94
CA GLY A 71 1.30 -13.60 1.75
C GLY A 71 2.01 -14.86 2.22
N ARG A 72 1.38 -15.57 3.17
CA ARG A 72 1.94 -16.81 3.73
C ARG A 72 2.13 -17.94 2.72
N ARG A 73 1.32 -17.96 1.65
CA ARG A 73 1.29 -19.04 0.65
C ARG A 73 1.35 -18.54 -0.79
N ASN A 74 1.33 -17.23 -0.98
CA ASN A 74 1.23 -16.61 -2.28
C ASN A 74 1.83 -15.20 -2.22
N GLU A 75 2.27 -14.73 -3.38
CA GLU A 75 2.65 -13.34 -3.61
C GLU A 75 1.61 -12.71 -4.54
N GLU A 76 1.38 -11.42 -4.37
CA GLU A 76 0.44 -10.65 -5.19
C GLU A 76 1.10 -9.32 -5.59
N GLU A 77 1.05 -9.01 -6.88
CA GLU A 77 1.54 -7.72 -7.38
C GLU A 77 0.54 -6.61 -7.04
N ALA A 78 1.08 -5.46 -6.63
CA ALA A 78 0.33 -4.27 -6.34
C ALA A 78 1.06 -3.01 -6.81
N THR A 79 0.32 -1.93 -6.99
CA THR A 79 0.84 -0.62 -7.34
C THR A 79 0.62 0.34 -6.19
N ILE A 80 1.65 1.13 -5.85
CA ILE A 80 1.54 2.20 -4.86
C ILE A 80 0.72 3.35 -5.45
N VAL A 81 -0.38 3.71 -4.78
CA VAL A 81 -1.29 4.77 -5.20
C VAL A 81 -1.44 5.85 -4.14
N LYS A 82 -1.82 7.05 -4.59
CA LYS A 82 -2.14 8.15 -3.68
C LYS A 82 -3.49 7.89 -3.02
N LEU A 83 -3.60 8.21 -1.73
CA LEU A 83 -4.89 8.24 -1.04
C LEU A 83 -5.62 9.58 -1.31
N PRO A 84 -6.96 9.61 -1.33
CA PRO A 84 -7.89 8.48 -1.17
C PRO A 84 -8.00 7.61 -2.44
N PHE A 85 -8.32 6.32 -2.29
CA PHE A 85 -8.50 5.37 -3.42
C PHE A 85 -9.59 5.77 -4.40
N TYR A 86 -10.57 6.53 -3.93
CA TYR A 86 -11.65 7.08 -4.72
C TYR A 86 -11.69 8.57 -4.43
N THR A 87 -11.46 9.38 -5.45
CA THR A 87 -11.83 10.79 -5.42
C THR A 87 -13.23 10.83 -5.98
N ALA A 88 -14.24 11.04 -5.13
CA ALA A 88 -15.51 11.54 -5.66
C ALA A 88 -15.14 12.83 -6.40
N GLN A 89 -15.49 12.91 -7.68
CA GLN A 89 -15.29 14.08 -8.53
C GLN A 89 -15.63 15.35 -7.71
N GLU A 90 -14.62 16.13 -7.31
CA GLU A 90 -14.88 17.49 -6.84
C GLU A 90 -15.35 18.24 -8.09
N ASN A 91 -16.67 18.43 -8.19
CA ASN A 91 -17.22 19.42 -9.10
C ASN A 91 -16.76 20.79 -8.61
N SER A 92 -15.78 21.37 -9.33
CA SER A 92 -15.47 22.80 -9.47
C SER A 92 -15.06 23.59 -8.23
#